data_AF-A0A4D4M1K8-F1
#
_entry.id   AF-A0A4D4M1K8-F1
#
_cell.length_a   1.000
_cell.length_b   1.000
_cell.length_c   1.000
_cell.angle_alpha   90.00
_cell.angle_beta   90.00
_cell.angle_gamma   90.00
#
_symmetry.space_group_name_H-M   'P 1'
#
loop_
_entity.id
_entity.type
_entity.pdbx_description
1 polymer ?
#
loop_
_entity_poly.entity_id
_entity_poly.type
_entity_poly.pdbx_seq_one_letter_code
_entity_poly.pdbx_strand_id
1 'polypeptide(L)'
;MIGSTEAEARRNEQVLEDHIVHEHGVERLEHLLHLEPGTLRLDAPLPADLPPESAIEGAKSRYTLVVELARRERLTVRELIGRLGGGRGHLTFAGTPEQVADAIEEWFRHGAADGFNIMPAVLPSGLGLFVDHVVPILRARGLLRTEYGPRRTLRERYGLPRPANQYATALSALSALATR
;
A
#
# COMPACT_ATOMS: atom_id res chain seq x y z
N MET A 1 10.51 2.84 4.99
CA MET A 1 11.57 3.78 5.41
C MET A 1 12.85 3.53 4.62
N ILE A 2 13.56 4.57 4.21
CA ILE A 2 14.84 4.45 3.50
C ILE A 2 15.93 5.07 4.37
N GLY A 3 17.06 4.39 4.51
CA GLY A 3 18.27 4.90 5.16
C GLY A 3 19.52 4.48 4.40
N SER A 4 20.65 5.15 4.63
CA SER A 4 21.95 4.76 4.03
C SER A 4 22.44 3.41 4.53
N THR A 5 21.93 2.96 5.69
CA THR A 5 22.11 1.63 6.24
C THR A 5 20.78 1.07 6.72
N GLU A 6 20.67 -0.24 6.85
CA GLU A 6 19.47 -0.87 7.43
C GLU A 6 19.22 -0.39 8.86
N ALA A 7 20.28 -0.24 9.67
CA ALA A 7 20.16 0.27 11.03
C ALA A 7 19.61 1.71 11.07
N GLU A 8 20.02 2.57 10.14
CA GLU A 8 19.44 3.91 10.01
C GLU A 8 17.98 3.85 9.59
N ALA A 9 17.63 3.03 8.61
CA ALA A 9 16.25 2.89 8.16
C ALA A 9 15.32 2.41 9.30
N ARG A 10 15.76 1.44 10.11
CA ARG A 10 15.02 0.95 11.29
C ARG A 10 14.90 2.02 12.38
N ARG A 11 15.95 2.78 12.65
CA ARG A 11 15.88 3.92 13.60
C ARG A 11 14.87 4.96 13.14
N ASN A 12 14.88 5.31 11.85
CA ASN A 12 13.94 6.29 11.30
C ASN A 12 12.50 5.76 11.34
N GLU A 13 12.28 4.46 11.14
CA GLU A 13 10.98 3.81 11.32
C GLU A 13 10.52 3.90 12.78
N GLN A 14 11.39 3.57 13.74
CA GLN A 14 11.08 3.69 15.16
C GLN A 14 10.70 5.11 15.55
N VAL A 15 11.40 6.13 15.04
CA VAL A 15 11.04 7.53 15.29
C VAL A 15 9.59 7.82 14.88
N LEU A 16 9.12 7.30 13.74
CA LEU A 16 7.72 7.49 13.35
C LEU A 16 6.75 6.71 14.24
N GLU A 17 7.12 5.50 14.65
CA GLU A 17 6.32 4.70 15.57
C GLU A 17 6.17 5.39 16.93
N ASP A 18 7.23 6.03 17.42
CA ASP A 18 7.21 6.78 18.69
C ASP A 18 6.25 7.98 18.65
N HIS A 19 5.93 8.49 17.45
CA HIS A 19 4.96 9.58 17.26
C HIS A 19 3.51 9.08 17.08
N ILE A 20 3.27 7.77 17.14
CA ILE A 20 1.92 7.22 17.09
C ILE A 20 1.16 7.65 18.35
N VAL A 21 0.02 8.31 18.14
CA VAL A 21 -0.93 8.59 19.22
C VAL A 21 -1.74 7.32 19.47
N HIS A 22 -1.29 6.54 20.45
CA HIS A 22 -1.79 5.19 20.72
C HIS A 22 -3.28 5.17 21.10
N GLU A 23 -3.78 6.22 21.78
CA GLU A 23 -5.19 6.36 22.16
C GLU A 23 -6.11 6.24 20.93
N HIS A 24 -5.83 7.01 19.87
CA HIS A 24 -6.57 6.91 18.60
C HIS A 24 -6.42 5.54 17.94
N GLY A 25 -5.25 4.90 18.08
CA GLY A 25 -5.02 3.55 17.55
C GLY A 25 -5.88 2.50 18.25
N VAL A 26 -5.98 2.59 19.58
CA VAL A 26 -6.80 1.73 20.43
C VAL A 26 -8.28 1.91 20.08
N GLU A 27 -8.79 3.15 20.10
CA GLU A 27 -10.19 3.42 19.79
C GLU A 27 -10.62 2.88 18.42
N ARG A 28 -9.74 3.04 17.42
CA ARG A 28 -10.00 2.53 16.06
C ARG A 28 -9.96 1.01 15.99
N LEU A 29 -9.10 0.36 16.77
CA LEU A 29 -9.07 -1.10 16.85
C LEU A 29 -10.29 -1.63 17.58
N GLU A 30 -10.71 -1.01 18.69
CA GLU A 30 -11.93 -1.40 19.42
C GLU A 30 -13.15 -1.29 18.52
N HIS A 31 -13.29 -0.18 17.78
CA HIS A 31 -14.37 -0.02 16.81
C HIS A 31 -14.32 -1.08 15.70
N LEU A 32 -13.14 -1.33 15.12
CA LEU A 32 -12.98 -2.35 14.08
C LEU A 32 -13.33 -3.74 14.60
N LEU A 33 -12.96 -4.04 15.85
CA LEU A 33 -13.13 -5.35 16.46
C LEU A 33 -14.48 -5.53 17.17
N HIS A 34 -15.36 -4.53 17.09
CA HIS A 34 -16.67 -4.50 17.76
C HIS A 34 -16.56 -4.73 19.27
N LEU A 35 -15.54 -4.12 19.89
CA LEU A 35 -15.29 -4.16 21.33
C LEU A 35 -15.76 -2.88 22.00
N GLU A 36 -16.13 -2.98 23.28
CA GLU A 36 -16.43 -1.82 24.10
C GLU A 36 -15.18 -0.95 24.34
N PRO A 37 -15.32 0.38 24.45
CA PRO A 37 -14.19 1.27 24.71
C PRO A 37 -13.44 0.91 26.00
N GLY A 38 -12.10 0.87 25.92
CA GLY A 38 -11.22 0.57 27.06
C GLY A 38 -10.99 -0.92 27.32
N THR A 39 -11.45 -1.80 26.42
CA THR A 39 -11.19 -3.25 26.47
C THR A 39 -9.72 -3.57 26.18
N LEU A 40 -9.10 -2.85 25.23
CA LEU A 40 -7.75 -3.17 24.77
C LEU A 40 -6.66 -2.56 25.66
N ARG A 41 -5.60 -3.35 25.88
CA ARG A 41 -4.41 -2.96 26.66
C ARG A 41 -3.20 -3.00 25.74
N LEU A 42 -2.42 -1.91 25.69
CA LEU A 42 -1.31 -1.75 24.73
C LEU A 42 -0.33 -2.91 24.74
N ASP A 43 0.12 -3.34 25.92
CA ASP A 43 1.15 -4.37 26.07
C ASP A 43 0.56 -5.78 26.26
N ALA A 44 -0.69 -5.99 25.82
CA ALA A 44 -1.38 -7.28 25.83
C ALA A 44 -1.78 -7.70 24.41
N PRO A 45 -1.93 -9.00 24.12
CA PRO A 45 -2.50 -9.46 22.86
C PRO A 45 -4.00 -9.15 22.76
N LEU A 46 -4.58 -9.30 21.56
CA LEU A 46 -6.03 -9.20 21.38
C LEU A 46 -6.80 -10.24 22.24
N PRO A 47 -8.00 -9.91 22.76
CA PRO A 47 -8.85 -10.85 23.52
C PRO A 47 -9.13 -12.14 22.75
N ALA A 48 -9.08 -13.31 23.38
CA ALA A 48 -9.23 -14.59 22.67
C ALA A 48 -10.64 -14.81 22.08
N ASP A 49 -11.63 -14.18 22.67
CA ASP A 49 -13.07 -14.30 22.46
C ASP A 49 -13.64 -13.24 21.50
N LEU A 50 -12.85 -12.82 20.52
CA LEU A 50 -13.33 -11.92 19.47
C LEU A 50 -14.49 -12.53 18.68
N PRO A 51 -15.45 -11.71 18.19
CA PRO A 51 -16.53 -12.20 17.34
C PRO A 51 -16.01 -13.00 16.13
N PRO A 52 -16.65 -14.10 15.74
CA PRO A 52 -16.27 -14.79 14.51
C PRO A 52 -16.55 -13.89 13.29
N GLU A 53 -15.80 -14.06 12.19
CA GLU A 53 -16.00 -13.30 10.95
C GLU A 53 -17.46 -13.34 10.47
N SER A 54 -18.14 -14.48 10.66
CA SER A 54 -19.55 -14.66 10.28
C SER A 54 -20.51 -13.71 11.00
N ALA A 55 -20.11 -13.10 12.13
CA ALA A 55 -20.90 -12.14 12.90
C ALA A 55 -20.58 -10.68 12.56
N ILE A 56 -19.58 -10.42 11.70
CA ILE A 56 -19.16 -9.07 11.34
C ILE A 56 -19.92 -8.64 10.10
N GLU A 57 -20.69 -7.55 10.12
CA GLU A 57 -21.34 -7.01 8.91
C GLU A 57 -20.63 -5.75 8.41
N GLY A 58 -20.22 -5.75 7.13
CA GLY A 58 -19.33 -4.73 6.57
C GLY A 58 -17.86 -4.91 6.97
N ALA A 59 -16.92 -4.48 6.12
CA ALA A 59 -15.47 -4.56 6.37
C ALA A 59 -14.91 -5.96 6.80
N LYS A 60 -15.63 -7.07 6.55
CA LYS A 60 -15.25 -8.47 6.88
C LYS A 60 -13.78 -8.77 6.57
N SER A 61 -13.35 -8.52 5.34
CA SER A 61 -11.96 -8.72 4.90
C SER A 61 -10.93 -7.96 5.75
N ARG A 62 -11.27 -6.74 6.21
CA ARG A 62 -10.37 -5.94 7.05
C ARG A 62 -10.29 -6.50 8.47
N TYR A 63 -11.43 -6.87 9.03
CA TYR A 63 -11.51 -7.51 10.34
C TYR A 63 -10.63 -8.76 10.36
N THR A 64 -10.87 -9.68 9.42
CA THR A 64 -10.13 -10.94 9.29
C THR A 64 -8.64 -10.72 9.16
N LEU A 65 -8.22 -9.81 8.26
CA LEU A 65 -6.80 -9.49 8.07
C LEU A 65 -6.12 -9.01 9.35
N VAL A 66 -6.78 -8.14 10.13
CA VAL A 66 -6.22 -7.58 11.37
C VAL A 66 -6.11 -8.66 12.45
N VAL A 67 -7.15 -9.46 12.63
CA VAL A 67 -7.16 -10.55 13.62
C VAL A 67 -6.11 -11.60 13.27
N GLU A 68 -6.07 -12.06 12.02
CA GLU A 68 -5.09 -13.05 11.57
C GLU A 68 -3.65 -12.55 11.70
N LEU A 69 -3.39 -11.30 11.33
CA LEU A 69 -2.07 -10.68 11.50
C LEU A 69 -1.64 -10.71 12.97
N ALA A 70 -2.50 -10.21 13.86
CA ALA A 70 -2.23 -10.16 15.29
C ALA A 70 -1.96 -11.55 15.88
N ARG A 71 -2.73 -12.56 15.46
CA ARG A 71 -2.59 -13.94 15.95
C ARG A 71 -1.39 -14.66 15.39
N ARG A 72 -1.16 -14.58 14.07
CA ARG A 72 -0.05 -15.24 13.38
C ARG A 72 1.29 -14.77 13.94
N GLU A 73 1.41 -13.47 14.19
CA GLU A 73 2.66 -12.84 14.66
C GLU A 73 2.69 -12.66 16.19
N ARG A 74 1.64 -13.08 16.92
CA ARG A 74 1.51 -12.98 18.38
C ARG A 74 1.75 -11.57 18.91
N LEU A 75 1.21 -10.58 18.21
CA LEU A 75 1.44 -9.16 18.48
C LEU A 75 0.67 -8.70 19.72
N THR A 76 1.29 -7.80 20.47
CA THR A 76 0.59 -6.91 21.40
C THR A 76 -0.26 -5.88 20.64
N VAL A 77 -1.23 -5.25 21.30
CA VAL A 77 -2.02 -4.17 20.72
C VAL A 77 -1.12 -3.02 20.24
N ARG A 78 -0.06 -2.70 20.98
CA ARG A 78 0.93 -1.66 20.61
C ARG A 78 1.60 -1.98 19.28
N GLU A 79 2.15 -3.18 19.14
CA GLU A 79 2.83 -3.62 17.93
C GLU A 79 1.85 -3.71 16.74
N LEU A 80 0.63 -4.18 17.00
CA LEU A 80 -0.43 -4.23 15.99
C LEU A 80 -0.78 -2.83 15.49
N ILE A 81 -0.93 -1.84 16.38
CA ILE A 81 -1.17 -0.44 16.00
C ILE A 81 -0.01 0.07 15.13
N GLY A 82 1.25 -0.18 15.53
CA GLY A 82 2.43 0.17 14.73
C GLY A 82 2.39 -0.42 13.33
N ARG A 83 2.14 -1.73 13.24
CA ARG A 83 2.04 -2.48 11.98
C ARG A 83 0.94 -1.95 11.06
N LEU A 84 -0.19 -1.55 11.63
CA LEU A 84 -1.31 -0.96 10.89
C LEU A 84 -1.06 0.50 10.53
N GLY A 85 -0.29 1.23 11.32
CA GLY A 85 0.07 2.63 11.10
C GLY A 85 0.90 2.84 9.84
N GLY A 86 1.88 1.96 9.59
CA GLY A 86 2.81 2.10 8.47
C GLY A 86 2.25 1.77 7.08
N GLY A 87 1.09 1.12 7.00
CA GLY A 87 0.56 0.69 5.71
C GLY A 87 -0.81 0.04 5.68
N ARG A 88 -1.51 -0.15 6.81
CA ARG A 88 -2.90 -0.66 6.85
C ARG A 88 -3.13 -1.91 5.95
N GLY A 89 -2.18 -2.84 5.87
CA GLY A 89 -2.24 -4.04 5.03
C GLY A 89 -1.40 -4.01 3.75
N HIS A 90 -0.74 -2.90 3.43
CA HIS A 90 0.26 -2.83 2.37
C HIS A 90 1.62 -3.35 2.86
N LEU A 91 2.49 -3.74 1.93
CA LEU A 91 3.89 -4.06 2.24
C LEU A 91 4.59 -2.82 2.79
N THR A 92 5.04 -2.90 4.05
CA THR A 92 5.92 -1.91 4.66
C THR A 92 7.34 -2.43 4.61
N PHE A 93 8.30 -1.56 4.31
CA PHE A 93 9.69 -1.94 4.13
C PHE A 93 10.60 -0.87 4.72
N ALA A 94 11.57 -1.26 5.56
CA ALA A 94 12.62 -0.40 6.08
C ALA A 94 13.99 -0.97 5.72
N GLY A 95 14.76 -0.24 4.91
CA GLY A 95 16.08 -0.71 4.47
C GLY A 95 16.84 0.31 3.62
N THR A 96 17.91 -0.16 2.97
CA THR A 96 18.71 0.64 2.04
C THR A 96 18.03 0.81 0.68
N PRO A 97 18.46 1.77 -0.16
CA PRO A 97 17.94 1.91 -1.52
C PRO A 97 18.05 0.64 -2.37
N GLU A 98 19.15 -0.10 -2.23
CA GLU A 98 19.38 -1.38 -2.91
C GLU A 98 18.38 -2.42 -2.45
N GLN A 99 18.17 -2.57 -1.14
CA GLN A 99 17.22 -3.52 -0.57
C GLN A 99 15.77 -3.21 -1.02
N VAL A 100 15.40 -1.92 -1.14
CA VAL A 100 14.10 -1.53 -1.68
C VAL A 100 13.99 -1.89 -3.16
N ALA A 101 15.03 -1.64 -3.96
CA ALA A 101 15.06 -2.00 -5.37
C ALA A 101 15.00 -3.53 -5.58
N ASP A 102 15.69 -4.31 -4.73
CA ASP A 102 15.65 -5.78 -4.73
C ASP A 102 14.23 -6.29 -4.49
N ALA A 103 13.52 -5.73 -3.51
CA ALA A 103 12.13 -6.12 -3.22
C ALA A 103 11.18 -5.81 -4.39
N ILE A 104 11.33 -4.63 -5.03
CA ILE A 104 10.56 -4.24 -6.22
C ILE A 104 10.85 -5.20 -7.39
N GLU A 105 12.13 -5.51 -7.62
CA GLU A 105 12.58 -6.41 -8.67
C GLU A 105 12.04 -7.82 -8.48
N GLU A 106 12.09 -8.35 -7.25
CA GLU A 106 11.55 -9.66 -6.91
C GLU A 106 10.07 -9.75 -7.28
N TRP A 107 9.26 -8.80 -6.83
CA TRP A 107 7.82 -8.80 -7.10
C TRP A 107 7.51 -8.66 -8.59
N PHE A 108 8.23 -7.78 -9.30
CA PHE A 108 8.04 -7.58 -10.72
C PHE A 108 8.42 -8.82 -11.54
N ARG A 109 9.60 -9.39 -11.29
CA ARG A 109 10.13 -10.53 -12.06
C ARG A 109 9.36 -11.83 -11.83
N HIS A 110 8.76 -12.00 -10.65
CA HIS A 110 7.91 -13.15 -10.36
C HIS A 110 6.44 -12.93 -10.76
N GLY A 111 6.11 -11.83 -11.44
CA GLY A 111 4.76 -11.56 -11.93
C GLY A 111 3.75 -11.21 -10.84
N ALA A 112 4.21 -10.80 -9.65
CA ALA A 112 3.33 -10.38 -8.56
C ALA A 112 2.76 -8.97 -8.78
N ALA A 113 3.44 -8.12 -9.56
CA ALA A 113 2.97 -6.77 -9.89
C ALA A 113 3.57 -6.23 -11.21
N ASP A 114 2.77 -5.51 -12.00
CA ASP A 114 3.22 -4.74 -13.17
C ASP A 114 3.66 -3.29 -12.81
N GLY A 115 3.40 -2.87 -11.58
CA GLY A 115 3.69 -1.53 -11.09
C GLY A 115 3.33 -1.38 -9.62
N PHE A 116 3.83 -0.31 -9.01
CA PHE A 116 3.74 -0.10 -7.57
C PHE A 116 3.16 1.28 -7.27
N ASN A 117 2.25 1.32 -6.29
CA ASN A 117 1.85 2.57 -5.66
C ASN A 117 2.79 2.85 -4.49
N ILE A 118 3.66 3.86 -4.65
CA ILE A 118 4.66 4.20 -3.63
C ILE A 118 4.02 5.16 -2.62
N MET A 119 4.04 4.78 -1.35
CA MET A 119 3.50 5.56 -0.23
C MET A 119 4.61 5.88 0.77
N PRO A 120 5.32 7.01 0.60
CA PRO A 120 6.33 7.42 1.56
C PRO A 120 5.71 7.75 2.93
N ALA A 121 6.37 7.32 4.00
CA ALA A 121 5.88 7.57 5.36
C ALA A 121 5.95 9.05 5.76
N VAL A 122 6.88 9.81 5.16
CA VAL A 122 7.03 11.26 5.36
C VAL A 122 7.16 11.93 4.00
N LEU A 123 6.36 12.97 3.77
CA LEU A 123 6.40 13.79 2.57
C LEU A 123 6.90 15.20 2.90
N PRO A 124 7.65 15.85 1.99
CA PRO A 124 8.11 15.33 0.70
C PRO A 124 9.39 14.49 0.76
N SER A 125 10.10 14.49 1.90
CA SER A 125 11.46 13.94 2.03
C SER A 125 11.58 12.46 1.66
N GLY A 126 10.63 11.62 2.08
CA GLY A 126 10.64 10.19 1.74
C GLY A 126 10.44 9.93 0.25
N LEU A 127 9.67 10.79 -0.45
CA LEU A 127 9.56 10.71 -1.91
C LEU A 127 10.87 11.12 -2.57
N GLY A 128 11.52 12.19 -2.07
CA GLY A 128 12.84 12.63 -2.54
C GLY A 128 13.87 11.51 -2.45
N LEU A 129 14.00 10.87 -1.28
CA LEU A 129 14.91 9.73 -1.10
C LEU A 129 14.67 8.59 -2.08
N PHE A 130 13.40 8.25 -2.36
CA PHE A 130 13.06 7.22 -3.33
C PHE A 130 13.46 7.62 -4.76
N VAL A 131 13.16 8.86 -5.16
CA VAL A 131 13.49 9.38 -6.50
C VAL A 131 15.00 9.52 -6.70
N ASP A 132 15.72 9.95 -5.68
CA ASP A 132 17.15 10.24 -5.79
C ASP A 132 18.02 8.99 -5.65
N HIS A 133 17.58 7.99 -4.87
CA HIS A 133 18.40 6.81 -4.58
C HIS A 133 17.87 5.49 -5.13
N VAL A 134 16.55 5.28 -5.20
CA VAL A 134 15.98 4.00 -5.66
C VAL A 134 15.75 3.99 -7.17
N VAL A 135 15.16 5.07 -7.71
CA VAL A 135 14.86 5.19 -9.15
C VAL A 135 16.11 4.99 -10.05
N PRO A 136 17.30 5.53 -9.73
CA PRO A 136 18.50 5.26 -10.53
C PRO A 136 18.86 3.77 -10.58
N ILE A 137 18.71 3.05 -9.46
CA ILE A 137 18.98 1.60 -9.39
C ILE A 137 17.98 0.85 -10.27
N LEU A 138 16.68 1.16 -10.16
CA LEU A 138 15.64 0.53 -10.99
C LEU A 138 15.86 0.77 -12.48
N ARG A 139 16.32 1.97 -12.87
CA ARG A 139 16.70 2.30 -14.25
C ARG A 139 17.92 1.49 -14.71
N ALA A 140 18.97 1.43 -13.89
CA ALA A 140 20.17 0.65 -14.20
C ALA A 140 19.87 -0.84 -14.39
N ARG A 141 18.87 -1.37 -13.66
CA ARG A 141 18.40 -2.76 -13.77
C ARG A 141 17.38 -2.99 -14.89
N GLY A 142 17.02 -1.95 -15.65
CA GLY A 142 16.05 -2.05 -16.75
C GLY A 142 14.59 -2.24 -16.28
N LEU A 143 14.30 -2.01 -14.99
CA LEU A 143 12.97 -2.16 -14.40
C LEU A 143 12.12 -0.89 -14.53
N LEU A 144 12.75 0.24 -14.85
CA LEU A 144 12.08 1.52 -14.99
C LEU A 144 12.64 2.29 -16.19
N ARG A 145 11.73 2.95 -16.93
CA ARG A 145 12.11 3.82 -18.05
C ARG A 145 13.05 4.95 -17.62
N THR A 146 14.00 5.28 -18.48
CA THR A 146 14.92 6.41 -18.32
C THR A 146 14.30 7.72 -18.77
N GLU A 147 13.45 7.68 -19.80
CA GLU A 147 12.78 8.85 -20.36
C GLU A 147 11.30 8.59 -20.68
N TYR A 148 10.54 9.69 -20.79
CA TYR A 148 9.18 9.65 -21.28
C TYR A 148 9.19 9.88 -22.80
N GLY A 149 8.99 8.81 -23.58
CA GLY A 149 8.92 8.88 -25.04
C GLY A 149 7.72 9.70 -25.58
N PRO A 150 7.44 9.65 -26.90
CA PRO A 150 6.53 10.57 -27.60
C PRO A 150 5.04 10.42 -27.23
N ARG A 151 4.69 9.37 -26.48
CA ARG A 151 3.33 9.08 -26.01
C ARG A 151 2.81 10.26 -25.18
N ARG A 152 1.63 10.77 -25.55
CA ARG A 152 1.05 11.99 -24.97
C ARG A 152 0.04 11.70 -23.88
N THR A 153 -0.67 10.58 -23.96
CA THR A 153 -1.70 10.23 -22.99
C THR A 153 -1.23 9.18 -21.99
N LEU A 154 -1.85 9.16 -20.81
CA LEU A 154 -1.57 8.15 -19.79
C LEU A 154 -1.86 6.72 -20.29
N ARG A 155 -2.93 6.54 -21.07
CA ARG A 155 -3.27 5.23 -21.67
C ARG A 155 -2.15 4.74 -22.58
N GLU A 156 -1.65 5.59 -23.47
CA GLU A 156 -0.52 5.22 -24.34
C GLU A 156 0.70 4.83 -23.51
N ARG A 157 1.01 5.58 -22.45
CA ARG A 157 2.15 5.27 -21.55
C ARG A 157 2.01 3.89 -20.90
N TYR A 158 0.79 3.45 -20.61
CA TYR A 158 0.47 2.11 -20.09
C TYR A 158 0.20 1.05 -21.18
N GLY A 159 0.34 1.38 -22.47
CA GLY A 159 0.03 0.45 -23.56
C GLY A 159 -1.46 0.10 -23.69
N LEU A 160 -2.34 0.94 -23.14
CA LEU A 160 -3.78 0.71 -23.15
C LEU A 160 -4.44 1.34 -24.39
N PRO A 161 -5.39 0.64 -25.05
CA PRO A 161 -6.14 1.20 -26.17
C PRO A 161 -7.06 2.33 -25.70
N ARG A 162 -7.35 3.27 -26.61
CA ARG A 162 -8.40 4.27 -26.39
C ARG A 162 -9.77 3.59 -26.58
N PRO A 163 -10.68 3.63 -25.59
CA PRO A 163 -12.01 3.08 -25.77
C PRO A 163 -12.76 3.87 -26.86
N ALA A 164 -13.40 3.16 -27.78
CA ALA A 164 -14.26 3.78 -28.77
C ALA A 164 -15.47 4.43 -28.08
N ASN A 165 -15.91 5.59 -28.57
CA ASN A 165 -17.14 6.19 -28.09
C ASN A 165 -18.33 5.36 -28.61
N GLN A 166 -19.05 4.69 -27.71
CA GLN A 166 -20.19 3.83 -28.05
C GLN A 166 -21.31 4.55 -28.82
N TYR A 167 -21.45 5.86 -28.66
CA TYR A 167 -22.46 6.65 -29.37
C TYR A 167 -21.98 7.15 -30.74
N ALA A 168 -20.67 7.19 -30.99
CA ALA A 168 -20.11 7.56 -32.29
C ALA A 168 -20.42 6.50 -33.36
N THR A 169 -20.41 5.21 -32.97
CA THR A 169 -20.78 4.10 -33.85
C THR A 169 -22.27 4.16 -34.25
N ALA A 170 -23.15 4.56 -33.32
CA ALA A 170 -24.58 4.68 -33.57
C ALA A 170 -24.91 5.85 -34.51
N LEU A 171 -24.24 6.99 -34.36
CA LEU A 171 -24.38 8.14 -35.26
C LEU A 171 -23.91 7.83 -36.68
N SER A 172 -22.84 7.03 -36.83
CA SER A 172 -22.34 6.58 -38.14
C SER A 172 -23.36 5.72 -38.88
N ALA A 173 -24.05 4.82 -38.17
CA ALA A 173 -25.09 3.96 -38.73
C ALA A 173 -26.37 4.74 -39.09
N LEU A 174 -26.76 5.70 -38.26
CA LEU A 174 -27.93 6.57 -38.52
C LEU A 174 -27.71 7.49 -39.72
N SER A 175 -26.51 8.06 -39.89
CA SER A 175 -26.20 8.89 -41.06
C SER A 175 -26.23 8.09 -42.38
N ALA A 176 -25.79 6.82 -42.38
CA ALA A 176 -25.82 5.96 -43.57
C ALA A 176 -27.24 5.52 -43.99
N LEU A 177 -28.19 5.47 -43.05
CA LEU A 177 -29.61 5.21 -43.33
C LEU A 177 -30.34 6.46 -43.85
N ALA A 178 -29.91 7.66 -43.44
CA ALA A 178 -30.52 8.92 -43.85
C ALA A 178 -30.07 9.43 -45.24
N THR A 179 -29.13 8.75 -45.91
CA THR A 179 -28.63 9.10 -47.26
C THR A 179 -29.12 8.16 -48.37
N ARG A 180 -30.09 7.29 -48.09
CA ARG A 180 -30.83 6.49 -49.08
C ARG A 180 -32.24 7.04 -49.24
#